data_AF-F5R992-F1
#
_entry.id   AF-F5R992-F1
#
_cell.length_a   1.000
_cell.length_b   1.000
_cell.length_c   1.000
_cell.angle_alpha   90.00
_cell.angle_beta   90.00
_cell.angle_gamma   90.00
#
_symmetry.space_group_name_H-M   'P 1'
#
loop_
_entity.id
_entity.type
_entity.pdbx_description
1 polymer ?
#
loop_
_entity_poly.entity_id
_entity_poly.type
_entity_poly.pdbx_seq_one_letter_code
_entity_poly.pdbx_strand_id
1 'polypeptide(L)' 'MSDKAHASDQEHCARIFRQLLDALEHDTPFDLQLLYQLPYADFDLALNALREWRSQRYVWLLEHPVEGAWRSHAS' A
#
# COMPACT_ATOMS: atom_id res chain seq x y z
N MET A 1 8.57 7.87 33.55
CA MET A 1 9.32 7.28 32.42
C MET A 1 8.40 6.62 31.36
N SER A 2 7.07 6.81 31.39
CA SER A 2 6.14 6.08 30.52
C SER A 2 5.79 6.76 29.19
N ASP A 3 6.11 8.05 29.03
CA ASP A 3 5.67 8.86 27.89
C ASP A 3 6.50 8.60 26.61
N LYS A 4 7.80 8.32 26.77
CA LYS A 4 8.74 8.18 25.65
C LYS A 4 8.57 6.88 24.86
N ALA A 5 8.07 5.83 25.49
CA ALA A 5 7.83 4.54 24.85
C ALA A 5 6.67 4.62 23.86
N HIS A 6 5.55 5.25 24.26
CA HIS A 6 4.39 5.44 23.37
C HIS A 6 4.72 6.31 22.16
N ALA A 7 5.51 7.39 22.34
CA ALA A 7 5.92 8.24 21.23
C ALA A 7 6.80 7.51 20.20
N SER A 8 7.67 6.60 20.66
CA SER A 8 8.53 5.78 19.80
C SER A 8 7.70 4.80 18.94
N ASP A 9 6.69 4.17 19.53
CA ASP A 9 5.82 3.23 18.81
C ASP A 9 4.96 3.95 17.77
N GLN A 10 4.47 5.15 18.11
CA GLN A 10 3.69 5.97 17.18
C GLN A 10 4.52 6.46 15.99
N GLU A 11 5.79 6.83 16.22
CA GLU A 11 6.74 7.14 15.14
C GLU A 11 7.03 5.94 14.24
N HIS A 12 7.11 4.74 14.82
CA HIS A 12 7.35 3.51 14.06
C HIS A 12 6.15 3.17 13.16
N CYS A 13 4.93 3.21 13.68
CA CYS A 13 3.71 3.05 12.89
C CYS A 13 3.64 4.08 11.76
N ALA A 14 3.90 5.36 12.05
CA ALA A 14 3.87 6.43 11.06
C ALA A 14 4.89 6.20 9.93
N ARG A 15 6.07 5.64 10.23
CA ARG A 15 7.06 5.27 9.21
C ARG A 15 6.56 4.14 8.31
N ILE A 16 5.97 3.09 8.88
CA ILE A 16 5.41 1.98 8.11
C ILE A 16 4.30 2.48 7.17
N PHE A 17 3.38 3.32 7.68
CA PHE A 17 2.32 3.90 6.85
C PHE A 17 2.84 4.77 5.71
N ARG A 18 3.88 5.58 5.97
CA ARG A 18 4.49 6.39 4.91
C ARG A 18 5.13 5.54 3.82
N GLN A 19 5.85 4.50 4.21
CA GLN A 19 6.42 3.55 3.24
C GLN A 19 5.33 2.82 2.44
N LEU A 20 4.22 2.45 3.08
CA LEU A 20 3.08 1.87 2.40
C LEU A 20 2.49 2.84 1.38
N LEU A 21 2.24 4.09 1.78
CA LEU A 21 1.68 5.12 0.90
C LEU A 21 2.60 5.40 -0.30
N ASP A 22 3.89 5.60 -0.05
CA ASP A 22 4.90 5.82 -1.11
C ASP A 22 4.88 4.66 -2.12
N ALA A 23 4.78 3.43 -1.62
CA ALA A 23 4.74 2.24 -2.47
C ALA A 23 3.47 2.13 -3.30
N LEU A 24 2.31 2.52 -2.74
CA LEU A 24 1.04 2.56 -3.47
C LEU A 24 1.06 3.65 -4.55
N GLU A 25 1.62 4.83 -4.26
CA GLU A 25 1.68 5.93 -5.22
C GLU A 25 2.61 5.64 -6.40
N HIS A 26 3.74 4.98 -6.14
CA HIS A 26 4.77 4.73 -7.15
C HIS A 26 4.71 3.32 -7.77
N ASP A 27 3.73 2.51 -7.38
CA ASP A 27 3.61 1.09 -7.75
C ASP A 27 4.91 0.29 -7.48
N THR A 28 5.59 0.62 -6.38
CA THR A 28 6.85 -0.02 -5.99
C THR A 28 6.63 -1.16 -5.00
N PRO A 29 7.58 -2.12 -4.91
CA PRO A 29 7.50 -3.20 -3.93
C PRO A 29 7.43 -2.67 -2.49
N PHE A 30 6.58 -3.27 -1.68
CA PHE A 30 6.47 -3.01 -0.24
C PHE A 30 6.54 -4.32 0.54
N ASP A 31 7.26 -4.33 1.66
CA ASP A 31 7.34 -5.50 2.53
C ASP A 31 6.11 -5.60 3.45
N LEU A 32 5.20 -6.51 3.10
CA LEU A 32 3.99 -6.77 3.88
C LEU A 32 4.26 -7.27 5.30
N GLN A 33 5.46 -7.81 5.58
CA GLN A 33 5.80 -8.25 6.93
C GLN A 33 5.83 -7.09 7.92
N LEU A 34 6.09 -5.86 7.45
CA LEU A 34 6.06 -4.65 8.27
C LEU A 34 4.67 -4.37 8.84
N LEU A 35 3.60 -4.77 8.14
CA LEU A 35 2.24 -4.58 8.63
C LEU A 35 1.99 -5.37 9.92
N TYR A 36 2.58 -6.56 10.09
CA TYR A 36 2.42 -7.34 11.31
C TYR A 36 3.04 -6.69 12.55
N GLN A 37 3.86 -5.64 12.38
CA GLN A 37 4.41 -4.87 13.48
C GLN A 37 3.44 -3.77 13.96
N LEU A 38 2.39 -3.50 13.19
CA LEU A 38 1.37 -2.52 13.55
C LEU A 38 0.42 -3.07 14.62
N PRO A 39 -0.08 -2.22 15.52
CA PRO A 39 -1.24 -2.53 16.34
C PRO A 39 -2.42 -2.95 15.46
N TYR A 40 -3.32 -3.78 15.99
CA TYR A 40 -4.45 -4.32 15.23
C TYR A 40 -5.29 -3.24 14.52
N ALA A 41 -5.57 -2.12 15.18
CA ALA A 41 -6.34 -1.03 14.59
C ALA A 41 -5.63 -0.40 13.38
N ASP A 42 -4.31 -0.21 13.47
CA ASP A 42 -3.49 0.34 12.40
C ASP A 42 -3.30 -0.68 11.27
N PHE A 43 -3.17 -1.95 11.61
CA PHE A 43 -3.11 -3.04 10.64
C PHE A 43 -4.39 -3.14 9.80
N ASP A 44 -5.56 -3.09 10.44
CA ASP A 44 -6.85 -3.10 9.74
C ASP A 44 -7.00 -1.88 8.82
N LEU A 45 -6.56 -0.70 9.29
CA LEU A 45 -6.53 0.51 8.47
C LEU A 45 -5.63 0.34 7.24
N ALA A 46 -4.41 -0.19 7.41
CA ALA A 46 -3.47 -0.45 6.32
C ALA A 46 -4.03 -1.44 5.29
N LEU A 47 -4.69 -2.51 5.75
CA LEU A 47 -5.34 -3.48 4.87
C LEU A 47 -6.50 -2.87 4.09
N ASN A 48 -7.32 -2.04 4.73
CA ASN A 48 -8.41 -1.35 4.05
C ASN A 48 -7.89 -0.38 2.98
N ALA A 49 -6.82 0.37 3.25
CA ALA A 49 -6.17 1.23 2.25
C ALA A 49 -5.63 0.43 1.06
N LEU A 50 -4.97 -0.71 1.31
CA LEU A 50 -4.49 -1.62 0.26
C LEU A 50 -5.62 -2.16 -0.62
N ARG A 51 -6.75 -2.55 -0.01
CA ARG A 51 -7.93 -3.04 -0.74
C ARG A 51 -8.54 -1.95 -1.62
N GLU A 52 -8.65 -0.73 -1.10
CA GLU A 52 -9.19 0.40 -1.83
C GLU A 52 -8.29 0.73 -3.04
N TRP A 53 -6.97 0.85 -2.82
CA TRP A 53 -6.02 1.11 -3.90
C TRP A 53 -6.09 0.04 -5.01
N ARG A 54 -6.14 -1.25 -4.65
CA ARG A 54 -6.27 -2.34 -5.63
C ARG A 54 -7.59 -2.25 -6.42
N SER A 55 -8.67 -1.87 -5.75
CA SER A 55 -9.97 -1.70 -6.38
C SER A 55 -9.94 -0.56 -7.39
N GLN A 56 -9.37 0.59 -7.01
CA GLN A 56 -9.21 1.74 -7.90
C GLN A 56 -8.34 1.39 -9.12
N ARG A 57 -7.23 0.66 -8.93
CA ARG A 57 -6.36 0.24 -10.02
C ARG A 57 -7.04 -0.75 -10.96
N TYR A 58 -7.86 -1.65 -10.42
CA TYR A 58 -8.67 -2.58 -11.23
C TYR A 58 -9.74 -1.85 -12.05
N VAL A 59 -10.47 -0.90 -11.43
CA VAL A 59 -11.44 -0.06 -12.14
C VAL A 59 -10.74 0.75 -13.23
N TRP A 60 -9.61 1.37 -12.93
CA TRP A 60 -8.82 2.13 -13.90
C TRP A 60 -8.39 1.27 -15.10
N LEU A 61 -7.94 0.03 -14.86
CA LEU A 61 -7.57 -0.93 -15.92
C LEU A 61 -8.77 -1.39 -16.76
N LEU A 62 -9.96 -1.51 -16.17
CA LEU A 62 -11.18 -1.82 -16.90
C LEU A 62 -11.64 -0.66 -17.78
N GLU A 63 -11.50 0.58 -17.30
CA GLU A 63 -11.86 1.79 -18.04
C GLU A 63 -10.83 2.18 -19.10
N HIS A 64 -9.56 1.85 -18.86
CA HIS A 64 -8.44 2.04 -19.78
C HIS A 64 -7.89 0.68 -20.19
N PRO A 65 -8.67 -0.13 -20.95
CA PRO A 65 -8.13 -1.35 -21.51
C PRO A 65 -6.89 -0.98 -22.32
N VAL A 66 -5.77 -1.65 -22.10
CA VAL A 66 -4.54 -1.45 -22.87
C VAL A 66 -4.83 -1.89 -24.31
N GLU A 67 -5.42 -1.00 -25.11
CA GLU A 67 -5.61 -1.20 -26.53
C GLU A 67 -4.22 -1.29 -27.17
N GLY A 68 -3.78 -2.51 -27.47
CA GLY A 68 -2.61 -2.74 -28.32
C GLY A 68 -1.53 -3.69 -27.81
N ALA A 69 -1.59 -4.20 -26.58
CA ALA A 69 -0.54 -5.11 -26.07
C ALA A 69 -0.37 -6.40 -26.90
N TRP A 70 -1.41 -6.85 -27.60
CA TRP A 70 -1.39 -8.05 -28.44
C TRP A 70 -1.20 -7.79 -29.94
N ARG A 71 -1.15 -6.53 -30.40
CA ARG A 71 -1.00 -6.21 -31.85
C ARG A 71 0.45 -6.15 -32.34
N SER A 72 1.44 -6.06 -31.44
CA SER A 72 2.84 -5.89 -31.83
C SER A 72 3.65 -7.20 -31.97
N HIS A 73 3.03 -8.37 -31.74
CA HIS A 73 3.69 -9.68 -31.84
C HIS A 73 3.20 -10.52 -33.05
N ALA A 74 2.54 -9.91 -34.01
CA ALA A 74 2.16 -10.55 -35.28
C ALA A 74 2.69 -9.70 -36.45
N SER A 75 3.99 -9.81 -36.74
CA SER A 75 4.59 -9.41 -38.01
C SER A 75 5.72 -10.38 -38.34
#